data_AF-A0AAU2VD99-F1
#
_entry.id   AF-A0AAU2VD99-F1
#
_cell.length_a   1.000
_cell.length_b   1.000
_cell.length_c   1.000
_cell.angle_alpha   90.00
_cell.angle_beta   90.00
_cell.angle_gamma   90.00
#
_symmetry.space_group_name_H-M   'P 1'
#
loop_
_entity.id
_entity.type
_entity.pdbx_description
1 polymer ?
#
loop_
_entity_poly.entity_id
_entity_poly.type
_entity_poly.pdbx_seq_one_letter_code
_entity_poly.pdbx_strand_id
1 'polypeptide(L)'
;MRIGELSRRTGVAIPTIKYYVREGLLPPGELTSPNQASYGDSHERRLRLVRALIDVGGLSVQAVGEVLGAVDDPERPVHEVLGAAAKRIVPRYGEPDDPELEAAREDVAALIERRGWRTRPGGPAAEALAGALAAMERVGHGDFATEVLDEYAQAAERVAAADLGYVGRKASREDLVETVVIGTVLGEAVFSAARRMAHQDASARMYGKEGDGGRLRGVEDDGGVREPSGGEALDDGRRRA
;
A
#
# COMPACT_ATOMS: atom_id res chain seq x y z
N MET A 1 20.04 -21.78 -1.61
CA MET A 1 20.57 -21.02 -0.44
C MET A 1 20.14 -21.68 0.87
N ARG A 2 20.92 -21.56 1.95
CA ARG A 2 20.52 -22.05 3.29
C ARG A 2 19.59 -21.04 4.00
N ILE A 3 18.85 -21.49 5.02
CA ILE A 3 17.90 -20.62 5.75
C ILE A 3 18.54 -19.36 6.36
N GLY A 4 19.79 -19.44 6.83
CA GLY A 4 20.51 -18.29 7.36
C GLY A 4 20.89 -17.26 6.29
N GLU A 5 21.13 -17.71 5.06
CA GLU A 5 21.38 -16.83 3.92
C GLU A 5 20.07 -16.18 3.44
N LEU A 6 18.99 -16.97 3.36
CA LEU A 6 17.65 -16.45 3.05
C LEU A 6 17.24 -15.36 4.05
N SER A 7 17.46 -15.59 5.35
CA SER A 7 17.20 -14.61 6.41
C SER A 7 17.95 -13.29 6.18
N ARG A 8 19.25 -13.35 5.86
CA ARG A 8 20.05 -12.14 5.56
C ARG A 8 19.57 -11.41 4.31
N ARG A 9 19.25 -12.12 3.22
CA ARG A 9 18.82 -11.52 1.94
C ARG A 9 17.43 -10.90 1.99
N THR A 10 16.57 -11.42 2.86
CA THR A 10 15.18 -10.95 3.03
C THR A 10 14.99 -10.01 4.22
N GLY A 11 15.92 -9.98 5.17
CA GLY A 11 15.77 -9.30 6.45
C GLY A 11 14.78 -9.98 7.40
N VAL A 12 14.23 -11.15 7.04
CA VAL A 12 13.26 -11.88 7.86
C VAL A 12 14.00 -12.80 8.82
N ALA A 13 13.71 -12.69 10.12
CA ALA A 13 14.34 -13.53 11.14
C ALA A 13 14.01 -15.02 10.93
N ILE A 14 14.98 -15.90 11.18
CA ILE A 14 14.83 -17.36 11.01
C ILE A 14 13.57 -17.91 11.73
N PRO A 15 13.24 -17.52 12.98
CA PRO A 15 12.01 -17.97 13.63
C PRO A 15 10.74 -17.59 12.86
N THR A 16 10.72 -16.40 12.26
CA THR A 16 9.61 -15.91 11.43
C THR A 16 9.52 -16.66 10.11
N ILE A 17 10.65 -16.98 9.46
CA ILE A 17 10.65 -17.84 8.27
C ILE A 17 10.05 -19.21 8.61
N LYS A 18 10.47 -19.83 9.71
CA LYS A 18 9.91 -21.10 10.18
C LYS A 18 8.42 -20.99 10.51
N TYR A 19 8.00 -19.87 11.09
CA TYR A 19 6.59 -19.59 11.33
C TYR A 19 5.80 -19.54 10.02
N TYR A 20 6.25 -18.78 9.02
CA TYR A 20 5.58 -18.71 7.72
C TYR A 20 5.50 -20.04 6.99
N VAL A 21 6.51 -20.91 7.13
CA VAL A 21 6.43 -22.29 6.60
C VAL A 21 5.35 -23.10 7.31
N ARG A 22 5.22 -22.98 8.64
CA ARG A 22 4.17 -23.70 9.40
C ARG A 22 2.76 -23.20 9.07
N GLU A 23 2.60 -21.90 8.86
CA GLU A 23 1.32 -21.29 8.50
C GLU A 23 0.98 -21.42 6.99
N GLY A 24 1.86 -22.07 6.19
CA GLY A 24 1.63 -22.29 4.76
C GLY A 24 1.84 -21.07 3.85
N LEU A 25 2.38 -19.97 4.38
CA LEU A 25 2.65 -18.74 3.63
C LEU A 25 3.88 -18.86 2.73
N LEU A 26 4.83 -19.71 3.12
CA LEU A 26 6.05 -20.01 2.40
C LEU A 26 6.14 -21.53 2.18
N PRO A 27 6.37 -22.02 0.95
CA PRO A 27 6.65 -23.42 0.72
C PRO A 27 7.83 -23.92 1.57
N PRO A 28 7.81 -25.18 2.03
CA PRO A 28 8.96 -25.75 2.72
C PRO A 28 10.16 -25.81 1.77
N GLY A 29 11.35 -25.57 2.30
CA GLY A 29 12.59 -25.74 1.53
C GLY A 29 12.82 -27.22 1.17
N GLU A 30 13.53 -27.45 0.07
CA GLU A 30 13.88 -28.78 -0.40
C GLU A 30 14.87 -29.45 0.55
N LEU A 31 14.53 -30.62 1.08
CA LEU A 31 15.42 -31.33 2.00
C LEU A 31 16.69 -31.78 1.27
N THR A 32 17.84 -31.32 1.76
CA THR A 32 19.16 -31.74 1.27
C THR A 32 19.84 -32.74 2.22
N SER A 33 19.38 -32.83 3.47
CA SER A 33 19.73 -33.86 4.45
C SER A 33 18.70 -33.88 5.59
N PRO A 34 18.73 -34.85 6.54
CA PRO A 34 17.74 -34.94 7.62
C PRO A 34 17.55 -33.66 8.45
N ASN A 35 18.56 -32.80 8.50
CA ASN A 35 18.55 -31.53 9.25
C ASN A 35 18.88 -30.31 8.37
N GLN A 36 18.83 -30.42 7.04
CA GLN A 36 19.14 -29.32 6.14
C GLN A 36 18.11 -29.19 5.02
N ALA A 37 17.74 -27.95 4.72
CA ALA A 37 16.90 -27.60 3.59
C ALA A 37 17.56 -26.50 2.74
N SER A 38 17.34 -26.60 1.44
CA SER A 38 17.69 -25.63 0.42
C SER A 38 16.48 -24.76 0.07
N TYR A 39 16.72 -23.47 -0.11
CA TYR A 39 15.73 -22.49 -0.53
C TYR A 39 16.17 -21.86 -1.86
N GLY A 40 15.22 -21.56 -2.73
CA GLY A 40 15.45 -20.92 -4.04
C GLY A 40 15.06 -19.45 -4.08
N ASP A 41 15.31 -18.78 -5.21
CA ASP A 41 14.91 -17.38 -5.41
C ASP A 41 13.39 -17.16 -5.34
N SER A 42 12.59 -18.18 -5.64
CA SER A 42 11.14 -18.17 -5.45
C SER A 42 10.75 -17.95 -3.98
N HIS A 43 11.50 -18.55 -3.04
CA HIS A 43 11.25 -18.38 -1.60
C HIS A 43 11.58 -16.95 -1.15
N GLU A 44 12.64 -16.36 -1.71
CA GLU A 44 13.01 -14.98 -1.44
C GLU A 44 11.97 -13.99 -1.97
N ARG A 45 11.49 -14.17 -3.20
CA ARG A 45 10.41 -13.37 -3.78
C ARG A 45 9.14 -13.46 -2.93
N ARG A 46 8.72 -14.68 -2.60
CA ARG A 46 7.56 -14.94 -1.75
C ARG A 46 7.66 -14.28 -0.37
N LEU A 47 8.83 -14.33 0.27
CA LEU A 47 9.05 -13.66 1.56
C LEU A 47 8.95 -12.13 1.46
N ARG A 48 9.49 -11.53 0.39
CA ARG A 48 9.34 -10.08 0.14
C ARG A 48 7.88 -9.69 -0.04
N LEU A 49 7.12 -10.49 -0.78
CA LEU A 49 5.68 -10.28 -0.95
C LEU A 49 4.92 -10.36 0.38
N VAL A 50 5.14 -11.43 1.16
CA VAL A 50 4.53 -11.59 2.49
C VAL A 50 4.80 -10.36 3.35
N ARG A 51 6.05 -9.88 3.39
CA ARG A 51 6.42 -8.67 4.14
C ARG A 51 5.72 -7.43 3.61
N ALA A 52 5.67 -7.22 2.30
CA ALA A 52 5.00 -6.06 1.73
C ALA A 52 3.49 -6.04 2.08
N LEU A 53 2.81 -7.19 1.98
CA LEU A 53 1.39 -7.30 2.31
C LEU A 53 1.09 -7.04 3.79
N ILE A 54 1.97 -7.46 4.70
CA ILE A 54 1.82 -7.21 6.14
C ILE A 54 2.21 -5.78 6.50
N ASP A 55 3.43 -5.37 6.14
CA ASP A 55 4.04 -4.13 6.64
C ASP A 55 3.42 -2.88 6.00
N VAL A 56 3.10 -2.96 4.71
CA VAL A 56 2.56 -1.84 3.93
C VAL A 56 1.07 -2.01 3.68
N GLY A 57 0.67 -3.23 3.29
CA GLY A 57 -0.74 -3.55 3.05
C GLY A 57 -1.58 -3.61 4.34
N GLY A 58 -0.97 -3.77 5.51
CA GLY A 58 -1.67 -3.86 6.78
C GLY A 58 -2.47 -5.16 6.95
N LEU A 59 -2.24 -6.18 6.12
CA LEU A 59 -2.98 -7.44 6.18
C LEU A 59 -2.54 -8.26 7.40
N SER A 60 -3.51 -8.92 8.03
CA SER A 60 -3.22 -9.97 9.00
C SER A 60 -2.56 -11.16 8.33
N VAL A 61 -1.80 -11.95 9.10
CA VAL A 61 -1.14 -13.17 8.60
C VAL A 61 -2.14 -14.13 7.94
N GLN A 62 -3.33 -14.27 8.52
CA GLN A 62 -4.41 -15.07 7.95
C GLN A 62 -4.90 -14.53 6.59
N ALA A 63 -5.10 -13.21 6.48
CA ALA A 63 -5.50 -12.57 5.23
C ALA A 63 -4.44 -12.75 4.13
N VAL A 64 -3.16 -12.66 4.49
CA VAL A 64 -2.06 -12.95 3.57
C VAL A 64 -2.14 -14.40 3.09
N GLY A 65 -2.37 -15.38 3.97
CA GLY A 65 -2.52 -16.78 3.58
C GLY A 65 -3.61 -17.02 2.53
N GLU A 66 -4.75 -16.35 2.66
CA GLU A 66 -5.83 -16.47 1.68
C GLU A 66 -5.52 -15.82 0.34
N VAL A 67 -4.89 -14.65 0.35
CA VAL A 67 -4.43 -13.98 -0.87
C VAL A 67 -3.42 -14.85 -1.60
N LEU A 68 -2.45 -15.39 -0.87
CA LEU A 68 -1.40 -16.23 -1.40
C LEU A 68 -1.93 -17.57 -1.91
N GLY A 69 -2.87 -18.20 -1.21
CA GLY A 69 -3.54 -19.42 -1.71
C GLY A 69 -4.36 -19.17 -2.98
N ALA A 70 -4.86 -17.94 -3.18
CA ALA A 70 -5.51 -17.55 -4.42
C ALA A 70 -4.51 -17.24 -5.55
N VAL A 71 -3.31 -16.78 -5.23
CA VAL A 71 -2.18 -16.62 -6.19
C VAL A 71 -1.69 -17.96 -6.69
N ASP A 72 -1.62 -18.95 -5.80
CA ASP A 72 -1.09 -20.27 -6.10
C ASP A 72 -2.09 -21.18 -6.88
N ASP A 73 -3.32 -20.72 -7.11
CA ASP A 73 -4.37 -21.43 -7.86
C ASP A 73 -4.57 -20.82 -9.28
N PRO A 74 -4.01 -21.44 -10.33
CA PRO A 74 -4.02 -20.90 -11.69
C PRO A 74 -5.38 -20.95 -12.39
N GLU A 75 -6.37 -21.67 -11.83
CA GLU A 75 -7.73 -21.78 -12.37
C GLU A 75 -8.67 -20.72 -11.80
N ARG A 76 -8.28 -19.99 -10.75
CA ARG A 76 -9.13 -18.95 -10.16
C ARG A 76 -9.11 -17.66 -10.98
N PRO A 77 -10.28 -17.08 -11.30
CA PRO A 77 -10.33 -15.80 -11.99
C PRO A 77 -9.71 -14.67 -11.13
N VAL A 78 -8.80 -13.91 -11.72
CA VAL A 78 -8.07 -12.79 -11.07
C VAL A 78 -9.01 -11.80 -10.35
N HIS A 79 -10.21 -11.54 -10.90
CA HIS A 79 -11.19 -10.64 -10.30
C HIS A 79 -11.78 -11.16 -8.98
N GLU A 80 -11.79 -12.48 -8.75
CA GLU A 80 -12.22 -13.07 -7.47
C GLU A 80 -11.16 -12.89 -6.39
N VAL A 81 -9.87 -12.97 -6.77
CA VAL A 81 -8.73 -12.69 -5.88
C VAL A 81 -8.78 -11.22 -5.41
N LEU A 82 -9.02 -10.32 -6.36
CA LEU A 82 -9.22 -8.89 -6.09
C LEU A 82 -10.40 -8.64 -5.14
N GLY A 83 -11.54 -9.27 -5.42
CA GLY A 83 -12.72 -9.16 -4.56
C GLY A 83 -12.47 -9.71 -3.14
N ALA A 84 -11.65 -10.76 -2.99
CA ALA A 84 -11.32 -11.36 -1.70
C ALA A 84 -10.33 -10.55 -0.86
N ALA A 85 -9.37 -9.86 -1.49
CA ALA A 85 -8.48 -8.92 -0.82
C ALA A 85 -9.24 -7.67 -0.34
N ALA A 86 -10.07 -7.08 -1.21
CA ALA A 86 -10.87 -5.90 -0.89
C ALA A 86 -11.87 -6.14 0.27
N LYS A 87 -12.45 -7.35 0.38
CA LYS A 87 -13.37 -7.76 1.48
C LYS A 87 -12.86 -7.50 2.90
N ARG A 88 -11.54 -7.40 3.08
CA ARG A 88 -10.89 -7.38 4.40
C ARG A 88 -10.39 -6.02 4.82
N ILE A 89 -10.26 -5.11 3.87
CA ILE A 89 -9.84 -3.73 4.10
C ILE A 89 -11.06 -2.85 4.39
N VAL A 90 -12.22 -3.26 3.87
CA VAL A 90 -13.50 -2.58 4.07
C VAL A 90 -14.06 -2.88 5.46
N PRO A 91 -14.29 -1.86 6.30
CA PRO A 91 -15.07 -2.03 7.52
C PRO A 91 -16.53 -2.34 7.16
N ARG A 92 -17.14 -3.31 7.85
CA ARG A 92 -18.59 -3.52 7.74
C ARG A 92 -19.29 -2.36 8.43
N TYR A 93 -20.13 -1.65 7.68
CA TYR A 93 -20.97 -0.58 8.21
C TYR A 93 -22.44 -0.97 8.02
N GLY A 94 -23.26 -0.74 9.05
CA GLY A 94 -24.72 -0.89 8.99
C GLY A 94 -25.28 -1.96 9.93
N GLU A 95 -26.37 -1.62 10.63
CA GLU A 95 -27.28 -2.59 11.24
C GLU A 95 -28.23 -3.13 10.16
N PRO A 96 -28.80 -4.34 10.32
CA PRO A 96 -29.95 -4.76 9.51
C PRO A 96 -31.09 -3.72 9.72
N ASP A 97 -31.66 -3.20 8.64
CA ASP A 97 -32.72 -2.16 8.60
C ASP A 97 -32.26 -0.69 8.78
N ASP A 98 -31.12 -0.31 8.21
CA ASP A 98 -30.64 1.09 8.12
C ASP A 98 -31.17 1.75 6.81
N PRO A 99 -32.12 2.71 6.88
CA PRO A 99 -32.72 3.33 5.69
C PRO A 99 -31.73 4.21 4.91
N GLU A 100 -30.76 4.85 5.58
CA GLU A 100 -29.68 5.57 4.93
C GLU A 100 -28.76 4.62 4.15
N LEU A 101 -28.54 3.41 4.66
CA LEU A 101 -27.78 2.38 3.95
C LEU A 101 -28.53 1.86 2.72
N GLU A 102 -29.85 1.65 2.81
CA GLU A 102 -30.64 1.24 1.63
C GLU A 102 -30.61 2.30 0.53
N ALA A 103 -30.80 3.58 0.88
CA ALA A 103 -30.66 4.67 -0.09
C ALA A 103 -29.26 4.71 -0.72
N ALA A 104 -28.20 4.58 0.09
CA ALA A 104 -26.84 4.53 -0.40
C ALA A 104 -26.57 3.31 -1.31
N ARG A 105 -27.21 2.16 -1.08
CA ARG A 105 -27.13 0.99 -1.97
C ARG A 105 -27.76 1.29 -3.33
N GLU A 106 -28.89 1.99 -3.37
CA GLU A 106 -29.53 2.43 -4.61
C GLU A 106 -28.61 3.37 -5.40
N ASP A 107 -27.99 4.35 -4.73
CA ASP A 107 -27.03 5.27 -5.35
C ASP A 107 -25.82 4.53 -5.95
N VAL A 108 -25.27 3.55 -5.22
CA VAL A 108 -24.15 2.72 -5.68
C VAL A 108 -24.56 1.83 -6.85
N ALA A 109 -25.74 1.22 -6.82
CA ALA A 109 -26.26 0.43 -7.93
C ALA A 109 -26.41 1.29 -9.20
N ALA A 110 -26.96 2.50 -9.05
CA ALA A 110 -27.10 3.45 -10.14
C ALA A 110 -25.73 3.91 -10.67
N LEU A 111 -24.74 4.14 -9.80
CA LEU A 111 -23.36 4.46 -10.23
C LEU A 111 -22.75 3.32 -11.06
N ILE A 112 -22.87 2.08 -10.59
CA ILE A 112 -22.34 0.88 -11.28
C ILE A 112 -22.93 0.78 -12.69
N GLU A 113 -24.24 0.96 -12.82
CA GLU A 113 -24.94 0.91 -14.11
C GLU A 113 -24.49 2.04 -15.03
N ARG A 114 -24.52 3.30 -14.56
CA ARG A 114 -24.11 4.48 -15.36
C ARG A 114 -22.67 4.38 -15.87
N ARG A 115 -21.76 3.82 -15.06
CA ARG A 115 -20.35 3.63 -15.43
C ARG A 115 -20.07 2.37 -16.23
N GLY A 116 -21.06 1.48 -16.39
CA GLY A 116 -20.89 0.20 -17.07
C GLY A 116 -19.90 -0.74 -16.35
N TRP A 117 -19.75 -0.59 -15.03
CA TRP A 117 -18.86 -1.44 -14.25
C TRP A 117 -19.43 -2.86 -14.15
N ARG A 118 -18.54 -3.86 -14.27
CA ARG A 118 -18.92 -5.28 -14.18
C ARG A 118 -19.00 -5.82 -12.75
N THR A 119 -18.91 -4.94 -11.75
CA THR A 119 -19.02 -5.32 -10.34
C THR A 119 -20.46 -5.60 -9.95
N ARG A 120 -20.68 -6.41 -8.91
CA ARG A 120 -22.03 -6.72 -8.42
C ARG A 120 -22.47 -5.64 -7.42
N PRO A 121 -23.72 -5.12 -7.49
CA PRO A 121 -24.24 -4.14 -6.53
C PRO A 121 -24.27 -4.63 -5.07
N GLY A 122 -24.54 -5.92 -4.82
CA GLY A 122 -24.42 -6.54 -3.49
C GLY A 122 -23.01 -7.08 -3.19
N GLY A 123 -22.02 -6.68 -3.99
CA GLY A 123 -20.63 -7.09 -3.82
C GLY A 123 -19.98 -6.35 -2.64
N PRO A 124 -18.93 -6.91 -2.03
CA PRO A 124 -18.27 -6.30 -0.87
C PRO A 124 -17.77 -4.87 -1.08
N ALA A 125 -17.26 -4.56 -2.27
CA ALA A 125 -16.79 -3.22 -2.60
C ALA A 125 -17.95 -2.22 -2.78
N ALA A 126 -19.10 -2.70 -3.26
CA ALA A 126 -20.30 -1.88 -3.38
C ALA A 126 -20.92 -1.62 -2.00
N GLU A 127 -21.00 -2.64 -1.15
CA GLU A 127 -21.41 -2.50 0.26
C GLU A 127 -20.48 -1.57 1.05
N ALA A 128 -19.18 -1.60 0.77
CA ALA A 128 -18.21 -0.66 1.34
C ALA A 128 -18.57 0.80 1.04
N LEU A 129 -18.82 1.07 -0.24
CA LEU A 129 -19.13 2.40 -0.72
C LEU A 129 -20.48 2.85 -0.19
N ALA A 130 -21.49 1.99 -0.20
CA ALA A 130 -22.81 2.27 0.36
C ALA A 130 -22.70 2.61 1.86
N GLY A 131 -21.95 1.81 2.63
CA GLY A 131 -21.70 2.08 4.05
C GLY A 131 -21.00 3.42 4.32
N ALA A 132 -20.04 3.80 3.48
CA ALA A 132 -19.36 5.09 3.58
C ALA A 132 -20.29 6.26 3.22
N LEU A 133 -21.10 6.13 2.16
CA LEU A 133 -22.09 7.15 1.76
C LEU A 133 -23.18 7.32 2.83
N ALA A 134 -23.70 6.23 3.39
CA ALA A 134 -24.65 6.27 4.49
C ALA A 134 -24.05 6.93 5.75
N ALA A 135 -22.76 6.72 6.02
CA ALA A 135 -22.08 7.42 7.10
C ALA A 135 -21.94 8.93 6.84
N MET A 136 -21.70 9.34 5.59
CA MET A 136 -21.66 10.74 5.16
C MET A 136 -23.05 11.39 5.28
N GLU A 137 -24.11 10.71 4.87
CA GLU A 137 -25.50 11.13 5.04
C GLU A 137 -25.80 11.42 6.52
N ARG A 138 -25.45 10.47 7.41
CA ARG A 138 -25.69 10.59 8.87
C ARG A 138 -25.00 11.79 9.52
N VAL A 139 -23.92 12.30 8.94
CA VAL A 139 -23.23 13.51 9.43
C VAL A 139 -23.61 14.77 8.67
N GLY A 140 -24.64 14.72 7.82
CA GLY A 140 -25.18 15.87 7.09
C GLY A 140 -24.49 16.17 5.76
N HIS A 141 -23.80 15.20 5.17
CA HIS A 141 -23.08 15.34 3.90
C HIS A 141 -23.68 14.46 2.78
N GLY A 142 -25.00 14.38 2.72
CA GLY A 142 -25.74 13.59 1.72
C GLY A 142 -25.48 13.98 0.27
N ASP A 143 -25.37 15.27 0.02
CA ASP A 143 -25.08 15.82 -1.32
C ASP A 143 -23.72 15.37 -1.86
N PHE A 144 -22.84 14.77 -1.04
CA PHE A 144 -21.59 14.18 -1.53
C PHE A 144 -21.83 13.11 -2.61
N ALA A 145 -22.88 12.30 -2.45
CA ALA A 145 -23.22 11.24 -3.40
C ALA A 145 -23.59 11.80 -4.78
N THR A 146 -24.23 12.96 -4.83
CA THR A 146 -24.70 13.60 -6.08
C THR A 146 -23.69 14.58 -6.67
N GLU A 147 -22.95 15.31 -5.84
CA GLU A 147 -22.04 16.38 -6.30
C GLU A 147 -20.61 15.90 -6.58
N VAL A 148 -20.10 14.92 -5.82
CA VAL A 148 -18.65 14.61 -5.78
C VAL A 148 -18.34 13.18 -6.21
N LEU A 149 -19.28 12.24 -6.00
CA LEU A 149 -19.03 10.81 -6.23
C LEU A 149 -18.60 10.49 -7.67
N ASP A 150 -19.12 11.21 -8.66
CA ASP A 150 -18.76 11.00 -10.06
C ASP A 150 -17.30 11.37 -10.38
N GLU A 151 -16.74 12.39 -9.72
CA GLU A 151 -15.33 12.74 -9.83
C GLU A 151 -14.44 11.68 -9.16
N TYR A 152 -14.89 11.16 -8.01
CA TYR A 152 -14.22 10.04 -7.33
C TYR A 152 -14.19 8.78 -8.21
N ALA A 153 -15.32 8.44 -8.83
CA ALA A 153 -15.41 7.31 -9.75
C ALA A 153 -14.47 7.47 -10.95
N GLN A 154 -14.41 8.66 -11.56
CA GLN A 154 -13.51 8.91 -12.68
C GLN A 154 -12.03 8.82 -12.27
N ALA A 155 -11.66 9.34 -11.09
CA ALA A 155 -10.31 9.20 -10.57
C ALA A 155 -9.96 7.72 -10.31
N ALA A 156 -10.88 6.95 -9.73
CA ALA A 156 -10.71 5.53 -9.48
C ALA A 156 -10.50 4.72 -10.78
N GLU A 157 -11.24 5.05 -11.85
CA GLU A 157 -11.06 4.43 -13.17
C GLU A 157 -9.66 4.68 -13.75
N ARG A 158 -9.13 5.90 -13.61
CA ARG A 158 -7.76 6.22 -14.07
C ARG A 158 -6.70 5.44 -13.29
N VAL A 159 -6.87 5.32 -11.97
CA VAL A 159 -5.98 4.52 -11.11
C VAL A 159 -6.03 3.06 -11.50
N ALA A 160 -7.23 2.48 -11.61
CA ALA A 160 -7.42 1.09 -12.02
C ALA A 160 -6.78 0.79 -13.39
N ALA A 161 -6.93 1.69 -14.36
CA ALA A 161 -6.31 1.55 -15.68
C ALA A 161 -4.77 1.62 -15.60
N ALA A 162 -4.21 2.50 -14.76
CA ALA A 162 -2.77 2.61 -14.57
C ALA A 162 -2.19 1.34 -13.91
N ASP A 163 -2.85 0.84 -12.87
CA ASP A 163 -2.44 -0.35 -12.13
C ASP A 163 -2.50 -1.61 -13.02
N LEU A 164 -3.62 -1.83 -13.72
CA LEU A 164 -3.76 -2.94 -14.65
C LEU A 164 -2.80 -2.81 -15.85
N GLY A 165 -2.52 -1.59 -16.31
CA GLY A 165 -1.51 -1.32 -17.32
C GLY A 165 -0.10 -1.68 -16.87
N TYR A 166 0.25 -1.40 -15.60
CA TYR A 166 1.54 -1.81 -15.03
C TYR A 166 1.67 -3.34 -14.95
N VAL A 167 0.62 -4.02 -14.47
CA VAL A 167 0.53 -5.48 -14.41
C VAL A 167 0.73 -6.10 -15.80
N GLY A 168 -0.04 -5.64 -16.79
CA GLY A 168 -0.04 -6.20 -18.14
C GLY A 168 1.29 -6.08 -18.88
N ARG A 169 2.14 -5.10 -18.53
CA ARG A 169 3.47 -4.92 -19.12
C ARG A 169 4.55 -5.82 -18.52
N LYS A 170 4.34 -6.36 -17.31
CA LYS A 170 5.39 -6.99 -16.51
C LYS A 170 5.29 -8.51 -16.37
N ALA A 171 4.18 -9.13 -16.78
CA ALA A 171 3.88 -10.48 -16.31
C ALA A 171 3.79 -11.55 -17.42
N SER A 172 4.44 -12.70 -17.18
CA SER A 172 3.98 -14.01 -17.66
C SER A 172 2.73 -14.43 -16.88
N ARG A 173 2.02 -15.50 -17.29
CA ARG A 173 0.79 -15.95 -16.59
C ARG A 173 1.03 -16.27 -15.12
N GLU A 174 2.20 -16.81 -14.76
CA GLU A 174 2.56 -17.08 -13.35
C GLU A 174 2.79 -15.81 -12.52
N ASP A 175 3.29 -14.72 -13.14
CA ASP A 175 3.58 -13.45 -12.45
C ASP A 175 2.36 -12.52 -12.34
N LEU A 176 1.29 -12.79 -13.10
CA LEU A 176 0.12 -11.90 -13.17
C LEU A 176 -0.59 -11.79 -11.82
N VAL A 177 -0.85 -12.91 -11.13
CA VAL A 177 -1.64 -12.87 -9.89
C VAL A 177 -0.85 -12.21 -8.76
N GLU A 178 0.46 -12.48 -8.68
CA GLU A 178 1.37 -11.79 -7.74
C GLU A 178 1.39 -10.27 -8.01
N THR A 179 1.49 -9.88 -9.28
CA THR A 179 1.54 -8.46 -9.68
C THR A 179 0.21 -7.74 -9.45
N VAL A 180 -0.92 -8.42 -9.63
CA VAL A 180 -2.26 -7.87 -9.37
C VAL A 180 -2.49 -7.66 -7.88
N VAL A 181 -2.05 -8.61 -7.04
CA VAL A 181 -2.13 -8.50 -5.59
C VAL A 181 -1.28 -7.33 -5.08
N ILE A 182 -0.06 -7.18 -5.61
CA ILE A 182 0.80 -6.03 -5.34
C ILE A 182 0.12 -4.73 -5.79
N GLY A 183 -0.36 -4.70 -7.02
CA GLY A 183 -1.00 -3.53 -7.61
C GLY A 183 -2.24 -3.07 -6.85
N THR A 184 -3.00 -3.98 -6.25
CA THR A 184 -4.23 -3.62 -5.55
C THR A 184 -4.04 -3.38 -4.05
N VAL A 185 -3.32 -4.25 -3.34
CA VAL A 185 -3.08 -4.05 -1.90
C VAL A 185 -2.07 -2.93 -1.66
N LEU A 186 -0.92 -2.97 -2.35
CA LEU A 186 0.07 -1.88 -2.20
C LEU A 186 -0.36 -0.63 -2.96
N GLY A 187 -1.06 -0.78 -4.08
CA GLY A 187 -1.62 0.36 -4.80
C GLY A 187 -2.63 1.15 -3.99
N GLU A 188 -3.45 0.49 -3.16
CA GLU A 188 -4.34 1.20 -2.23
C GLU A 188 -3.53 2.07 -1.24
N ALA A 189 -2.46 1.53 -0.66
CA ALA A 189 -1.59 2.29 0.24
C ALA A 189 -0.91 3.47 -0.47
N VAL A 190 -0.41 3.26 -1.70
CA VAL A 190 0.19 4.29 -2.54
C VAL A 190 -0.84 5.37 -2.89
N PHE A 191 -2.03 5.00 -3.36
CA PHE A 191 -3.09 5.93 -3.72
C PHE A 191 -3.59 6.71 -2.51
N SER A 192 -3.78 6.06 -1.37
CA SER A 192 -4.18 6.72 -0.12
C SER A 192 -3.16 7.76 0.33
N ALA A 193 -1.87 7.46 0.25
CA ALA A 193 -0.80 8.41 0.56
C ALA A 193 -0.76 9.57 -0.44
N ALA A 194 -0.81 9.27 -1.74
CA ALA A 194 -0.82 10.28 -2.81
C ALA A 194 -2.03 11.21 -2.70
N ARG A 195 -3.23 10.67 -2.43
CA ARG A 195 -4.46 11.45 -2.21
C ARG A 195 -4.32 12.38 -1.00
N ARG A 196 -3.75 11.90 0.10
CA ARG A 196 -3.46 12.73 1.28
C ARG A 196 -2.51 13.87 0.95
N MET A 197 -1.44 13.62 0.20
CA MET A 197 -0.53 14.66 -0.28
C MET A 197 -1.21 15.67 -1.20
N ALA A 198 -2.05 15.19 -2.13
CA ALA A 198 -2.81 16.05 -3.03
C ALA A 198 -3.80 16.95 -2.27
N HIS A 199 -4.46 16.42 -1.22
CA HIS A 199 -5.31 17.21 -0.33
C HIS A 199 -4.51 18.29 0.43
N GLN A 200 -3.30 17.95 0.91
CA GLN A 200 -2.42 18.91 1.58
C GLN A 200 -2.00 20.05 0.64
N ASP A 201 -1.56 19.74 -0.58
CA ASP A 201 -1.18 20.74 -1.59
C ASP A 201 -2.38 21.60 -2.02
N ALA A 202 -3.53 20.99 -2.34
CA ALA A 202 -4.72 21.72 -2.73
C ALA A 202 -5.23 22.63 -1.61
N SER A 203 -5.24 22.15 -0.37
CA SER A 203 -5.59 22.95 0.81
C SER A 203 -4.61 24.10 1.02
N ALA A 204 -3.30 23.86 0.89
CA ALA A 204 -2.28 24.90 0.99
C ALA A 204 -2.46 25.98 -0.09
N ARG A 205 -2.86 25.62 -1.31
CA ARG A 205 -3.12 26.60 -2.39
C ARG A 205 -4.42 27.37 -2.19
N MET A 206 -5.45 26.72 -1.66
CA MET A 206 -6.78 27.32 -1.51
C MET A 206 -6.92 28.15 -0.22
N TYR A 207 -6.30 27.69 0.87
CA TYR A 207 -6.46 28.25 2.21
C TYR A 207 -5.14 28.66 2.86
N GLY A 208 -3.99 28.32 2.26
CA GLY A 208 -2.71 28.85 2.72
C GLY A 208 -2.65 30.33 2.42
N LYS A 209 -2.45 31.14 3.47
CA LYS A 209 -2.20 32.57 3.31
C LYS A 209 -0.96 32.77 2.43
N GLU A 210 -1.05 33.67 1.44
CA GLU A 210 0.13 34.24 0.77
C GLU A 210 1.03 34.85 1.85
N GLY A 211 2.05 34.10 2.29
CA GLY A 211 2.86 34.53 3.43
C GLY A 211 3.97 33.60 3.90
N ASP A 212 3.97 32.31 3.53
CA ASP A 212 5.04 31.38 3.92
C ASP A 212 5.95 30.95 2.76
N GLY A 213 6.03 31.79 1.72
CA GLY A 213 7.00 31.69 0.63
C GLY A 213 8.42 32.16 1.00
N GLY A 214 8.80 32.08 2.28
CA GLY A 214 9.94 32.81 2.84
C GLY A 214 10.96 31.94 3.57
N ARG A 215 11.62 31.01 2.87
CA ARG A 215 13.05 30.61 3.00
C ARG A 215 13.28 29.15 2.61
N LEU A 216 13.37 28.89 1.31
CA LEU A 216 14.24 27.83 0.78
C LEU A 216 14.94 28.37 -0.48
N ARG A 217 15.70 29.45 -0.31
CA ARG A 217 16.67 29.90 -1.32
C ARG A 217 17.89 30.45 -0.59
N GLY A 218 19.05 29.82 -0.81
CA GLY A 218 20.33 30.25 -0.27
C GLY A 218 21.07 29.19 0.54
N VAL A 219 21.40 28.05 -0.07
CA VAL A 219 22.73 27.46 0.17
C VAL A 219 23.48 27.65 -1.12
N GLU A 220 23.88 28.90 -1.36
CA GLU A 220 24.95 29.20 -2.30
C GLU A 220 26.26 28.92 -1.56
N ASP A 221 26.91 27.88 -2.07
CA ASP A 221 28.35 27.67 -2.15
C ASP A 221 29.17 28.96 -1.95
N ASP A 222 29.89 29.06 -0.83
CA ASP A 222 31.02 29.98 -0.72
C ASP A 222 32.27 29.18 -0.35
N GLY A 223 32.93 28.71 -1.41
CA GLY A 223 34.27 28.18 -1.38
C GLY A 223 35.27 29.27 -0.99
N GLY A 224 35.64 29.30 0.29
CA GLY A 224 36.76 30.08 0.80
C GLY A 224 37.90 29.17 1.27
N VAL A 225 38.73 28.71 0.35
CA VAL A 225 40.00 28.03 0.66
C VAL A 225 40.95 29.03 1.34
N ARG A 226 41.39 28.72 2.56
CA ARG A 226 42.69 29.16 3.08
C ARG A 226 43.38 28.00 3.79
N GLU A 227 44.46 27.55 3.16
CA GLU A 227 45.40 26.56 3.67
C GLU A 227 46.17 27.04 4.92
N PRO A 228 46.76 26.11 5.70
CA PRO A 228 47.43 26.41 6.95
C PRO A 228 48.92 26.70 6.72
N SER A 229 49.46 27.69 7.44
CA SER A 229 50.91 27.88 7.56
C SER A 229 51.31 27.81 9.03
N GLY A 230 52.20 26.86 9.36
CA GLY A 230 52.93 26.76 10.63
C GLY A 230 53.66 28.06 10.98
N GLY A 231 54.15 28.30 12.18
CA GLY A 231 54.80 27.45 13.18
C GLY A 231 55.74 28.38 13.96
N GLU A 232 56.24 27.90 15.11
CA GLU A 232 57.29 28.50 15.96
C GLU A 232 56.91 29.56 17.02
N ALA A 233 56.66 29.03 18.23
CA ALA A 233 57.49 29.14 19.45
C ALA A 233 57.94 30.51 20.04
N LEU A 234 58.00 30.47 21.39
CA LEU A 234 58.74 31.27 22.40
C LEU A 234 57.80 32.08 23.31
N ASP A 235 57.49 31.59 24.51
CA ASP A 235 58.29 31.68 25.75
C ASP A 235 58.53 33.13 26.21
N ASP A 236 57.80 33.57 27.24
CA ASP A 236 58.42 34.17 28.43
C ASP A 236 57.39 34.24 29.57
N GLY A 237 57.79 33.74 30.73
CA GLY A 237 57.01 33.78 31.96
C GLY A 237 57.14 35.12 32.70
N ARG A 238 56.12 35.46 33.50
CA ARG A 238 56.18 36.20 34.78
C ARG A 238 54.75 36.46 35.25
N ARG A 239 54.29 35.81 36.32
CA ARG A 239 54.44 36.17 37.75
C ARG A 239 53.28 37.07 38.27
N ARG A 240 52.62 36.51 39.30
CA ARG A 240 52.03 37.16 40.50
C ARG A 240 50.71 37.92 40.25
N ALA A 241 49.70 37.86 41.11
CA ALA A 241 49.57 37.39 42.50
C ALA A 241 48.17 36.80 42.73
#